data_AF-A0A660TJ30-F1
#
_entry.id   AF-A0A660TJ30-F1
#
_cell.length_a   1.000
_cell.length_b   1.000
_cell.length_c   1.000
_cell.angle_alpha   90.00
_cell.angle_beta   90.00
_cell.angle_gamma   90.00
#
_symmetry.space_group_name_H-M   'P 1'
#
loop_
_entity.id
_entity.type
_entity.pdbx_description
1 polymer ?
#
loop_
_entity_poly.entity_id
_entity_poly.type
_entity_poly.pdbx_seq_one_letter_code
_entity_poly.pdbx_strand_id
1 'polypeptide(L)'
;MYTLLFFAIQFFINTVIFDIKDIKGDRLKSIKTLPNTFGIEKTKLICNAASVTSIIFIFLGIIYRLLPIYTLTVLLPFAFYVITYTYYSHKNKNTFFYGLFVDGEFIFLLFIFFISRLLNII
;
A
#
# COMPACT_ATOMS: atom_id res chain seq x y z
N MET A 1 -3.88 5.96 -16.83
CA MET A 1 -4.64 6.69 -15.79
C MET A 1 -4.97 5.79 -14.60
N TYR A 2 -5.70 4.68 -14.77
CA TYR A 2 -6.12 3.79 -13.66
C TYR A 2 -4.94 3.18 -12.87
N THR A 3 -3.92 2.67 -13.55
CA THR A 3 -2.70 2.15 -12.91
C THR A 3 -1.94 3.23 -12.14
N LEU A 4 -1.85 4.45 -12.70
CA LEU A 4 -1.21 5.58 -12.02
C LEU A 4 -1.98 5.98 -10.75
N LEU A 5 -3.32 6.04 -10.82
CA LEU A 5 -4.15 6.34 -9.66
C LEU A 5 -3.99 5.25 -8.58
N PHE A 6 -3.92 3.99 -9.00
CA PHE A 6 -3.65 2.88 -8.10
C PHE A 6 -2.31 3.05 -7.37
N PHE A 7 -1.20 3.21 -8.08
CA PHE A 7 0.11 3.37 -7.45
C PHE A 7 0.20 4.65 -6.61
N ALA A 8 -0.41 5.75 -7.04
CA ALA A 8 -0.46 6.97 -6.25
C ALA A 8 -1.14 6.75 -4.89
N ILE A 9 -2.25 5.99 -4.85
CA ILE A 9 -2.92 5.65 -3.60
C ILE A 9 -2.06 4.70 -2.75
N GLN A 10 -1.44 3.68 -3.35
CA GLN A 10 -0.60 2.73 -2.60
C GLN A 10 0.64 3.42 -1.99
N PHE A 11 1.31 4.33 -2.72
CA PHE A 11 2.44 5.09 -2.19
C PHE A 11 2.05 6.11 -1.13
N PHE A 12 0.87 6.71 -1.27
CA PHE A 12 0.29 7.53 -0.22
C PHE A 12 0.09 6.69 1.07
N ILE A 13 -0.49 5.50 0.95
CA ILE A 13 -0.65 4.57 2.08
C ILE A 13 0.70 4.21 2.69
N ASN A 14 1.69 3.85 1.86
CA ASN A 14 3.04 3.55 2.30
C ASN A 14 3.59 4.65 3.21
N THR A 15 3.58 5.90 2.73
CA THR A 15 4.07 7.07 3.46
C THR A 15 3.34 7.24 4.79
N VAL A 16 2.01 7.18 4.76
CA VAL A 16 1.17 7.34 5.96
C VAL A 16 1.42 6.24 7.00
N ILE A 17 1.62 5.00 6.56
CA ILE A 17 1.91 3.87 7.45
C ILE A 17 3.33 3.97 8.00
N PHE A 18 4.28 4.45 7.20
CA PHE A 18 5.65 4.66 7.63
C PHE A 18 5.75 5.66 8.79
N ASP A 19 4.91 6.70 8.80
CA ASP A 19 4.80 7.69 9.89
C ASP A 19 4.39 7.07 11.25
N ILE A 20 3.81 5.87 11.29
CA ILE A 20 3.40 5.23 12.55
C ILE A 20 4.59 4.99 13.48
N LYS A 21 5.78 4.72 12.93
CA LYS A 21 7.00 4.50 13.71
C LYS A 21 7.50 5.80 14.36
N ASP A 22 7.20 6.94 13.74
CA ASP A 22 7.75 8.26 14.09
C ASP A 22 6.80 9.09 14.98
N ILE A 23 5.61 8.56 15.32
CA ILE A 23 4.60 9.22 16.18
C ILE A 23 5.21 9.88 17.43
N LYS A 24 6.14 9.19 18.13
CA LYS A 24 6.76 9.75 19.34
C LYS A 24 7.59 11.00 19.04
N GLY A 25 8.40 10.96 17.98
CA GLY A 25 9.23 12.08 17.55
C GLY A 25 8.41 13.23 16.98
N ASP A 26 7.40 12.92 16.18
CA ASP A 26 6.53 13.90 15.54
C ASP A 26 5.71 14.69 16.56
N ARG A 27 5.24 14.01 17.63
CA ARG A 27 4.54 14.67 18.74
C ARG A 27 5.41 15.69 19.47
N LEU A 28 6.69 15.37 19.68
CA LEU A 28 7.63 16.30 20.33
C LEU A 28 7.90 17.55 19.47
N LYS A 29 7.79 17.41 18.14
CA LYS A 29 7.99 18.48 17.16
C LYS A 29 6.68 19.14 16.69
N SER A 30 5.54 18.76 17.27
CA SER A 30 4.21 19.22 16.85
C SER A 30 3.90 19.01 15.35
N ILE A 31 4.46 17.96 14.74
CA ILE A 31 4.21 17.60 13.34
C ILE A 31 2.88 16.87 13.25
N LYS A 32 1.98 17.35 12.39
CA LYS A 32 0.67 16.76 12.15
C LYS A 32 0.74 15.72 11.02
N THR A 33 0.77 14.44 11.39
CA THR A 33 0.60 13.31 10.48
C THR A 33 -0.79 12.68 10.68
N LEU A 34 -1.27 11.87 9.73
CA LEU A 34 -2.51 11.12 9.89
C LEU A 34 -2.53 10.27 11.18
N PRO A 35 -1.52 9.41 11.44
CA PRO A 35 -1.52 8.60 12.66
C PRO A 35 -1.40 9.43 13.93
N ASN A 36 -0.77 10.60 13.89
CA ASN A 36 -0.72 11.49 15.04
C ASN A 36 -2.07 12.19 15.31
N THR A 37 -2.80 12.55 14.25
CA THR A 37 -4.05 13.32 14.31
C THR A 37 -5.27 12.44 14.61
N PHE A 38 -5.39 11.31 13.92
CA PHE A 38 -6.56 10.42 14.02
C PHE A 38 -6.31 9.18 14.88
N GLY A 39 -5.06 8.91 15.24
CA GLY A 39 -4.65 7.66 15.87
C GLY A 39 -4.38 6.54 14.86
N ILE A 40 -3.70 5.50 15.32
CA ILE A 40 -3.23 4.38 14.49
C ILE A 40 -4.39 3.63 13.85
N GLU A 41 -5.40 3.23 14.62
CA GLU A 41 -6.50 2.39 14.12
C GLU A 41 -7.37 3.10 13.07
N LYS A 42 -7.71 4.38 13.30
CA LYS A 42 -8.45 5.16 12.28
C LYS A 42 -7.62 5.37 11.02
N THR A 43 -6.32 5.62 11.18
CA THR A 43 -5.41 5.77 10.04
C THR A 43 -5.35 4.49 9.20
N LYS A 44 -5.21 3.33 9.84
CA LYS A 44 -5.24 2.02 9.17
C LYS A 44 -6.55 1.78 8.45
N LEU A 45 -7.68 2.12 9.06
CA LEU A 45 -8.99 2.01 8.42
C LEU A 45 -9.10 2.88 7.16
N ILE A 46 -8.66 4.14 7.23
CA ILE A 46 -8.63 5.06 6.09
C ILE A 46 -7.73 4.50 4.98
N CYS A 47 -6.54 4.01 5.32
CA CYS A 47 -5.60 3.43 4.36
C CYS A 47 -6.17 2.18 3.68
N ASN A 48 -6.77 1.27 4.45
CA ASN A 48 -7.39 0.06 3.89
C ASN A 48 -8.58 0.41 2.98
N ALA A 49 -9.42 1.39 3.37
CA ALA A 49 -10.52 1.86 2.53
C ALA A 49 -10.00 2.48 1.22
N ALA A 50 -8.91 3.26 1.28
CA ALA A 50 -8.25 3.79 0.09
C ALA A 50 -7.67 2.68 -0.80
N SER A 51 -7.02 1.66 -0.22
CA SER A 51 -6.49 0.52 -0.98
C SER A 51 -7.61 -0.25 -1.69
N VAL A 52 -8.72 -0.54 -0.99
CA VAL A 52 -9.90 -1.18 -1.61
C VAL A 52 -10.48 -0.31 -2.73
N THR A 53 -10.56 1.00 -2.53
CA THR A 53 -11.02 1.93 -3.58
C THR A 53 -10.10 1.92 -4.80
N SER A 54 -8.78 1.80 -4.59
CA SER A 54 -7.81 1.69 -5.68
C SER A 54 -8.00 0.40 -6.50
N ILE A 55 -8.37 -0.72 -5.85
CA ILE A 55 -8.69 -1.99 -6.52
C ILE A 55 -9.94 -1.82 -7.39
N ILE A 56 -10.96 -1.11 -6.91
CA ILE A 56 -12.17 -0.82 -7.69
C ILE A 56 -11.81 -0.07 -8.99
N PHE A 57 -10.90 0.90 -8.93
CA PHE A 57 -10.43 1.58 -10.15
C PHE A 57 -9.76 0.63 -11.14
N ILE A 58 -9.00 -0.36 -10.69
CA ILE A 58 -8.42 -1.38 -11.57
C ILE A 58 -9.52 -2.20 -12.24
N PHE A 59 -10.52 -2.68 -11.49
CA PHE A 59 -11.66 -3.41 -12.06
C PHE A 59 -12.43 -2.56 -13.08
N LEU A 60 -12.68 -1.28 -12.81
CA LEU A 60 -13.30 -0.38 -13.78
C LEU A 60 -12.46 -0.26 -15.05
N GLY A 61 -11.14 -0.09 -14.93
CA GLY A 61 -10.24 -0.07 -16.08
C GLY A 61 -10.35 -1.32 -16.95
N ILE A 62 -10.54 -2.50 -16.34
CA ILE A 62 -10.70 -3.77 -17.06
C ILE A 62 -12.08 -3.86 -17.72
N ILE A 63 -13.16 -3.51 -17.00
CA ILE A 63 -14.54 -3.53 -17.51
C ILE A 63 -14.66 -2.65 -18.77
N TYR A 64 -14.06 -1.45 -18.74
CA TYR A 64 -14.02 -0.54 -19.88
C TYR A 64 -12.96 -0.90 -20.94
N ARG A 65 -12.28 -2.05 -20.81
CA ARG A 65 -11.22 -2.53 -21.73
C ARG A 65 -10.03 -1.58 -21.88
N LEU A 66 -9.79 -0.74 -20.88
CA LEU A 66 -8.65 0.19 -20.80
C LEU A 66 -7.43 -0.46 -20.12
N LEU A 67 -7.66 -1.55 -19.39
CA LEU A 67 -6.62 -2.41 -18.82
C LEU A 67 -6.85 -3.86 -19.24
N PRO A 68 -5.79 -4.61 -19.58
CA PRO A 68 -5.92 -6.02 -19.87
C PRO A 68 -6.10 -6.83 -18.57
N ILE A 69 -6.88 -7.92 -18.63
CA ILE A 69 -7.24 -8.72 -17.45
C ILE A 69 -6.01 -9.24 -16.67
N TYR A 70 -4.89 -9.50 -17.36
CA TYR A 70 -3.67 -9.99 -16.74
C TYR A 70 -3.06 -9.00 -15.74
N THR A 71 -3.42 -7.71 -15.77
CA THR A 71 -2.93 -6.74 -14.76
C THR A 71 -3.34 -7.11 -13.34
N LEU A 72 -4.46 -7.82 -13.17
CA LEU A 72 -4.90 -8.30 -11.85
C LEU A 72 -3.89 -9.23 -11.20
N THR A 73 -3.13 -9.99 -12.00
CA THR A 73 -2.19 -10.99 -11.47
C THR A 73 -1.01 -10.37 -10.72
N VAL A 74 -0.73 -9.08 -10.96
CA VAL A 74 0.32 -8.34 -10.25
C VAL A 74 -0.30 -7.37 -9.24
N LEU A 75 -1.30 -6.59 -9.66
CA LEU A 75 -1.81 -5.49 -8.83
C LEU A 75 -2.67 -5.98 -7.65
N LEU A 76 -3.40 -7.10 -7.81
CA LEU A 76 -4.24 -7.61 -6.74
C LEU A 76 -3.39 -8.22 -5.59
N PRO A 77 -2.38 -9.08 -5.84
CA PRO A 77 -1.47 -9.53 -4.79
C PRO A 77 -0.70 -8.38 -4.13
N PHE A 78 -0.28 -7.38 -4.91
CA PHE A 78 0.38 -6.18 -4.36
C PHE A 78 -0.55 -5.40 -3.42
N ALA A 79 -1.80 -5.14 -3.80
CA ALA A 79 -2.76 -4.47 -2.92
C ALA A 79 -3.04 -5.29 -1.65
N PHE A 80 -3.13 -6.62 -1.76
CA PHE A 80 -3.29 -7.50 -0.60
C PHE A 80 -2.09 -7.43 0.35
N TYR A 81 -0.87 -7.37 -0.19
CA TYR A 81 0.33 -7.16 0.60
C TYR A 81 0.30 -5.82 1.35
N VAL A 82 -0.12 -4.75 0.67
CA VAL A 82 -0.27 -3.43 1.30
C VAL A 82 -1.27 -3.46 2.45
N ILE A 83 -2.45 -4.06 2.24
CA ILE A 83 -3.46 -4.23 3.28
C ILE A 83 -2.89 -5.04 4.46
N THR A 84 -2.10 -6.08 4.16
CA THR A 84 -1.49 -6.97 5.17
C THR A 84 -0.49 -6.23 6.04
N TYR A 85 0.52 -5.56 5.46
CA TYR A 85 1.47 -4.81 6.30
C TYR A 85 0.79 -3.65 7.02
N THR A 86 -0.23 -3.04 6.40
CA THR A 86 -1.03 -1.97 7.02
C THR A 86 -1.71 -2.51 8.28
N TYR A 87 -2.34 -3.68 8.19
CA TYR A 87 -2.97 -4.34 9.34
C TYR A 87 -1.99 -4.66 10.47
N TYR A 88 -0.77 -5.11 10.15
CA TYR A 88 0.25 -5.43 11.16
C TYR A 88 1.06 -4.23 11.65
N SER A 89 0.90 -3.06 11.03
CA SER A 89 1.57 -1.84 11.45
C SER A 89 1.14 -1.42 12.86
N HIS A 90 2.13 -1.09 13.69
CA HIS A 90 1.93 -0.68 15.08
C HIS A 90 3.14 0.12 15.56
N LYS A 91 2.95 1.04 16.50
CA LYS A 91 4.02 1.91 17.07
C LYS A 91 5.19 1.17 17.74
N ASN A 92 5.00 -0.11 18.09
CA ASN A 92 6.01 -0.93 18.78
C ASN A 92 6.78 -1.83 17.82
N LYS A 93 6.46 -1.81 16.52
CA LYS A 93 7.22 -2.58 15.52
C LYS A 93 8.58 -1.93 15.31
N ASN A 94 9.60 -2.76 15.12
CA ASN A 94 10.97 -2.30 14.91
C ASN A 94 11.13 -1.59 13.58
N THR A 95 12.16 -0.74 13.48
CA THR A 95 12.54 -0.04 12.24
C THR A 95 12.73 -1.00 11.06
N PHE A 96 13.21 -2.22 11.32
CA PHE A 96 13.34 -3.27 10.32
C PHE A 96 12.01 -3.67 9.68
N PHE A 97 10.90 -3.72 10.44
CA PHE A 97 9.59 -4.02 9.87
C PHE A 97 9.18 -2.95 8.85
N TYR A 98 9.33 -1.68 9.21
CA TYR A 98 8.99 -0.57 8.33
C TYR A 98 9.93 -0.49 7.12
N GLY A 99 11.24 -0.67 7.32
CA GLY A 99 12.20 -0.65 6.20
C GLY A 99 12.01 -1.80 5.22
N LEU A 100 11.82 -3.03 5.72
CA LEU A 100 11.72 -4.20 4.83
C LEU A 100 10.32 -4.36 4.21
N PHE A 101 9.26 -4.23 5.01
CA PHE A 101 7.90 -4.56 4.55
C PHE A 101 7.09 -3.36 4.06
N VAL A 102 7.38 -2.16 4.55
CA VAL A 102 6.67 -0.95 4.09
C VAL A 102 7.50 -0.32 2.97
N ASP A 103 8.68 0.21 3.26
CA ASP A 103 9.53 0.87 2.25
C ASP A 103 10.04 -0.11 1.16
N GLY A 104 10.27 -1.36 1.53
CA GLY A 104 10.66 -2.43 0.61
C GLY A 104 9.55 -3.02 -0.27
N GLU A 105 8.35 -2.44 -0.31
CA GLU A 105 7.21 -2.97 -1.08
C GLU A 105 7.51 -3.18 -2.57
N PHE A 106 8.44 -2.40 -3.14
CA PHE A 106 8.88 -2.54 -4.53
C PHE A 106 9.61 -3.86 -4.79
N ILE A 107 10.31 -4.40 -3.79
CA ILE A 107 10.97 -5.72 -3.90
C ILE A 107 9.88 -6.79 -4.06
N PHE A 108 8.81 -6.69 -3.27
CA PHE A 108 7.67 -7.59 -3.38
C PHE A 108 6.93 -7.44 -4.72
N LEU A 109 6.73 -6.19 -5.19
CA LEU A 109 6.15 -5.93 -6.50
C LEU A 109 6.97 -6.55 -7.64
N LEU A 110 8.30 -6.37 -7.62
CA LEU A 110 9.22 -6.97 -8.60
C LEU A 110 9.17 -8.50 -8.55
N PHE A 111 9.11 -9.08 -7.35
CA PHE A 111 8.99 -10.52 -7.16
C PHE A 111 7.71 -11.08 -7.78
N ILE A 112 6.55 -10.46 -7.53
CA ILE A 112 5.28 -10.87 -8.14
C ILE A 112 5.35 -10.73 -9.67
N PHE A 113 5.87 -9.61 -10.16
CA PHE A 113 5.99 -9.37 -11.59
C PHE A 113 6.84 -10.46 -12.26
N PHE A 114 7.98 -10.82 -11.66
CA PHE A 114 8.85 -11.86 -12.18
C PHE A 114 8.18 -13.24 -12.17
N ILE A 115 7.42 -13.57 -11.11
CA ILE A 115 6.64 -14.82 -11.05
C ILE A 115 5.56 -14.84 -12.13
N SER A 116 4.79 -13.75 -12.29
CA SER A 116 3.75 -13.67 -13.32
C SER A 116 4.35 -13.83 -14.72
N ARG A 117 5.55 -13.29 -14.94
CA ARG A 117 6.30 -13.46 -16.19
C ARG A 117 6.77 -14.90 -16.39
N LEU A 118 7.33 -15.53 -15.36
CA LEU A 118 7.81 -16.91 -15.40
C LEU A 118 6.68 -17.91 -15.70
N LEU A 119 5.48 -17.62 -15.19
CA LEU A 119 4.27 -18.41 -15.45
C LEU A 119 3.61 -18.10 -16.81
N ASN A 120 4.22 -17.25 -17.64
CA ASN A 120 3.70 -16.79 -18.94
C ASN A 120 2.29 -16.18 -18.87
N ILE A 121 1.96 -15.53 -17.75
CA ILE A 121 0.69 -14.83 -17.56
C ILE A 121 0.74 -13.43 -18.20
N ILE A 122 1.93 -12.82 -18.20
CA ILE A 122 2.26 -11.51 -18.78
C ILE A 122 3.48 -11.68 -19.67
#